data_AF-A0A925H319-F1
#
_entry.id   AF-A0A925H319-F1
#
_cell.length_a   1.000
_cell.length_b   1.000
_cell.length_c   1.000
_cell.angle_alpha   90.00
_cell.angle_beta   90.00
_cell.angle_gamma   90.00
#
_symmetry.space_group_name_H-M   'P 1'
#
loop_
_entity.id
_entity.type
_entity.pdbx_description
1 polymer ?
#
loop_
_entity_poly.entity_id
_entity_poly.type
_entity_poly.pdbx_seq_one_letter_code
_entity_poly.pdbx_strand_id
1 'polypeptide(L)'
;MFSENRTRPSWYLKGGYAIALRIASARTTKDVDLSIADLRLTADALHSMVDEELSLDLADGFAFEVGTSILELDAEPAGGSRFAVSARMAGRPFVSFHLDIGVGDDLIEPTDMIEGQGWFDFAGLPRPLFRAISREQQFAEKLHAYTLLRTERENSRVKDLVDMVLLLNNGIDPQYLRESIRRTFAHRGTHLLPAELSSPPESWRIRYADLAAEFSIDPDASGAVHKIAKFLGEL
;
A
#
# COMPACT_ATOMS: atom_id res chain seq x y z
N MET A 1 -8.60 4.82 -18.39
CA MET A 1 -7.23 4.48 -18.81
C MET A 1 -6.38 5.70 -18.51
N PHE A 2 -5.53 5.67 -17.48
CA PHE A 2 -4.69 6.83 -17.14
C PHE A 2 -3.81 7.16 -18.35
N SER A 3 -3.98 8.36 -18.90
CA SER A 3 -3.28 8.85 -20.08
C SER A 3 -1.77 8.84 -19.82
N GLU A 4 -1.00 8.08 -20.60
CA GLU A 4 0.47 8.17 -20.66
C GLU A 4 0.89 9.50 -21.31
N ASN A 5 0.68 10.59 -20.59
CA ASN A 5 1.22 11.89 -20.94
C ASN A 5 2.64 11.93 -20.36
N ARG A 6 3.69 11.97 -21.21
CA ARG A 6 5.12 11.99 -20.77
C ARG A 6 5.48 13.19 -19.86
N THR A 7 4.53 14.10 -19.62
CA THR A 7 4.63 15.26 -18.73
C THR A 7 4.00 15.05 -17.35
N ARG A 8 3.27 13.95 -17.12
CA ARG A 8 2.63 13.64 -15.83
C ARG A 8 3.41 12.54 -15.10
N PRO A 9 3.59 12.65 -13.77
CA PRO A 9 4.25 11.61 -13.02
C PRO A 9 3.37 10.34 -13.00
N SER A 10 4.02 9.18 -12.95
CA SER A 10 3.32 7.89 -12.88
C SER A 10 2.85 7.60 -11.46
N TRP A 11 1.66 7.04 -11.35
CA TRP A 11 1.03 6.66 -10.09
C TRP A 11 1.21 5.16 -9.89
N TYR A 12 1.66 4.77 -8.70
CA TYR A 12 1.87 3.38 -8.34
C TYR A 12 1.01 2.98 -7.16
N LEU A 13 0.18 1.95 -7.35
CA LEU A 13 -0.60 1.35 -6.29
C LEU A 13 0.32 0.62 -5.29
N LYS A 14 0.09 0.87 -4.00
CA LYS A 14 0.79 0.23 -2.89
C LYS A 14 -0.20 -0.24 -1.82
N GLY A 15 0.34 -0.56 -0.64
CA GLY A 15 -0.46 -0.81 0.56
C GLY A 15 -1.37 -2.03 0.48
N GLY A 16 -2.42 -2.03 1.29
CA GLY A 16 -3.28 -3.21 1.47
C GLY A 16 -4.07 -3.58 0.21
N TYR A 17 -4.43 -2.59 -0.61
CA TYR A 17 -5.25 -2.82 -1.80
C TYR A 17 -4.44 -3.53 -2.89
N ALA A 18 -3.17 -3.15 -3.07
CA ALA A 18 -2.26 -3.86 -3.98
C ALA A 18 -2.13 -5.34 -3.60
N ILE A 19 -2.07 -5.67 -2.30
CA ILE A 19 -2.00 -7.06 -1.82
C ILE A 19 -3.31 -7.79 -2.10
N ALA A 20 -4.46 -7.16 -1.81
CA ALA A 20 -5.79 -7.73 -2.06
C ALA A 20 -6.05 -8.05 -3.54
N LEU A 21 -5.50 -7.27 -4.47
CA LEU A 21 -5.60 -7.55 -5.90
C LEU A 21 -4.73 -8.74 -6.33
N ARG A 22 -3.63 -9.02 -5.62
CA ARG A 22 -2.68 -10.11 -5.95
C ARG A 22 -3.04 -11.44 -5.30
N ILE A 23 -3.56 -11.38 -4.09
CA ILE A 23 -3.77 -12.53 -3.21
C ILE A 23 -5.25 -12.55 -2.86
N ALA A 24 -5.99 -13.48 -3.46
CA ALA A 24 -7.45 -13.57 -3.27
C ALA A 24 -7.85 -13.78 -1.79
N SER A 25 -6.97 -14.38 -1.00
CA SER A 25 -7.16 -14.58 0.44
C SER A 25 -6.61 -13.45 1.30
N ALA A 26 -6.24 -12.30 0.74
CA ALA A 26 -5.80 -11.16 1.54
C ALA A 26 -6.98 -10.34 2.07
N ARG A 27 -6.72 -9.61 3.14
CA ARG A 27 -7.72 -8.76 3.80
C ARG A 27 -8.32 -7.73 2.85
N THR A 28 -9.59 -7.44 3.08
CA THR A 28 -10.20 -6.25 2.48
C THR A 28 -9.57 -4.99 3.09
N THR A 29 -9.47 -3.94 2.28
CA THR A 29 -9.11 -2.60 2.72
C THR A 29 -10.10 -1.61 2.13
N LYS A 30 -10.43 -0.58 2.90
CA LYS A 30 -11.28 0.51 2.42
C LYS A 30 -10.46 1.63 1.80
N ASP A 31 -9.22 1.80 2.24
CA ASP A 31 -8.36 2.90 1.79
C ASP A 31 -7.51 2.45 0.60
N VAL A 32 -7.26 3.39 -0.32
CA VAL A 32 -6.41 3.22 -1.50
C VAL A 32 -5.11 3.97 -1.25
N ASP A 33 -3.99 3.26 -1.30
CA ASP A 33 -2.66 3.83 -1.11
C ASP A 33 -1.95 3.96 -2.47
N LEU A 34 -1.58 5.18 -2.86
CA LEU A 34 -0.80 5.46 -4.06
C LEU A 34 0.55 6.08 -3.71
N SER A 35 1.50 5.94 -4.62
CA SER A 35 2.81 6.57 -4.54
C SER A 35 3.16 7.26 -5.84
N ILE A 36 3.76 8.44 -5.73
CA ILE A 36 4.30 9.22 -6.84
C ILE A 36 5.79 9.47 -6.60
N ALA A 37 6.62 8.94 -7.50
CA ALA A 37 8.07 9.12 -7.47
C ALA A 37 8.52 10.44 -8.13
N ASP A 38 7.99 11.58 -7.65
CA ASP A 38 8.47 12.91 -8.05
C ASP A 38 8.67 13.81 -6.81
N LEU A 39 9.93 14.03 -6.46
CA LEU A 39 10.35 14.84 -5.29
C LEU A 39 10.02 16.33 -5.42
N ARG A 40 9.59 16.80 -6.60
CA ARG A 40 9.31 18.21 -6.87
C ARG A 40 7.82 18.55 -6.75
N LEU A 41 6.97 17.55 -6.55
CA LEU A 41 5.53 17.75 -6.48
C LEU A 41 5.17 18.42 -5.15
N THR A 42 4.54 19.60 -5.23
CA THR A 42 4.03 20.31 -4.05
C THR A 42 2.65 19.79 -3.65
N ALA A 43 2.24 20.02 -2.40
CA ALA A 43 0.90 19.64 -1.92
C ALA A 43 -0.23 20.27 -2.77
N ASP A 44 -0.11 21.56 -3.12
CA ASP A 44 -1.09 22.25 -3.98
C ASP A 44 -1.17 21.65 -5.39
N ALA A 45 -0.01 21.28 -5.96
CA ALA A 45 0.04 20.62 -7.26
C ALA A 45 -0.57 19.21 -7.19
N LEU A 46 -0.30 18.47 -6.12
CA LEU A 46 -0.91 17.17 -5.86
C LEU A 46 -2.43 17.29 -5.74
N HIS A 47 -2.95 18.24 -4.98
CA HIS A 47 -4.40 18.45 -4.85
C HIS A 47 -5.03 18.78 -6.20
N SER A 48 -4.43 19.70 -6.96
CA SER A 48 -4.91 20.07 -8.30
C SER A 48 -4.93 18.87 -9.24
N MET A 49 -3.88 18.03 -9.19
CA MET A 49 -3.84 16.80 -9.97
C MET A 49 -4.91 15.79 -9.58
N VAL A 50 -5.17 15.60 -8.28
CA VAL A 50 -6.21 14.69 -7.79
C VAL A 50 -7.60 15.17 -8.23
N ASP A 51 -7.87 16.47 -8.11
CA ASP A 51 -9.13 17.07 -8.57
C ASP A 51 -9.31 16.88 -10.08
N GLU A 52 -8.26 17.12 -10.88
CA GLU A 52 -8.29 16.90 -12.33
C GLU A 52 -8.60 15.43 -12.67
N GLU A 53 -7.88 14.47 -12.08
CA GLU A 53 -8.05 13.04 -12.40
C GLU A 53 -9.43 12.53 -11.97
N LEU A 54 -9.97 13.00 -10.85
CA LEU A 54 -11.30 12.59 -10.36
C LEU A 54 -12.46 13.32 -11.03
N SER A 55 -12.19 14.42 -11.76
CA SER A 55 -13.17 15.10 -12.60
C SER A 55 -13.39 14.44 -13.97
N LEU A 56 -12.57 13.46 -14.35
CA LEU A 56 -12.66 12.78 -15.63
C LEU A 56 -13.94 11.93 -15.72
N ASP A 57 -14.78 12.21 -16.71
CA ASP A 57 -15.89 11.33 -17.09
C ASP A 57 -15.36 10.18 -17.96
N LEU A 58 -15.31 8.98 -17.38
CA LEU A 58 -14.89 7.76 -18.06
C LEU A 58 -16.04 7.05 -18.79
N ALA A 59 -17.24 7.65 -18.81
CA ALA A 59 -18.46 7.09 -19.37
C ALA A 59 -18.82 5.71 -18.79
N ASP A 60 -18.42 5.43 -17.55
CA ASP A 60 -18.66 4.19 -16.81
C ASP A 60 -19.80 4.33 -15.78
N GLY A 61 -20.45 5.50 -15.74
CA GLY A 61 -21.56 5.81 -14.84
C GLY A 61 -21.15 6.26 -13.44
N PHE A 62 -19.84 6.36 -13.18
CA PHE A 62 -19.30 6.91 -11.94
C PHE A 62 -18.98 8.39 -12.04
N ALA A 63 -19.16 9.09 -10.93
CA ALA A 63 -18.65 10.43 -10.70
C ALA A 63 -17.98 10.46 -9.32
N PHE A 64 -16.85 11.15 -9.21
CA PHE A 64 -16.09 11.25 -7.97
C PHE A 64 -16.08 12.69 -7.47
N GLU A 65 -16.21 12.84 -6.16
CA GLU A 65 -16.11 14.11 -5.45
C GLU A 65 -14.97 14.00 -4.44
N VAL A 66 -14.04 14.96 -4.49
CA VAL A 66 -12.92 15.08 -3.56
C VAL A 66 -13.31 16.06 -2.47
N GLY A 67 -13.31 15.59 -1.23
CA GLY A 67 -13.34 16.48 -0.07
C GLY A 67 -11.98 17.14 0.13
N THR A 68 -11.95 18.24 0.88
CA THR A 68 -10.70 18.92 1.25
C THR A 68 -9.67 17.92 1.82
N SER A 69 -8.39 18.04 1.44
CA SER A 69 -7.32 17.23 2.05
C SER A 69 -7.42 17.26 3.58
N ILE A 70 -7.47 16.08 4.18
CA ILE A 70 -7.81 15.90 5.60
C ILE A 70 -6.56 15.82 6.48
N LEU A 71 -5.42 15.44 5.89
CA LEU A 71 -4.17 15.21 6.61
C LEU A 71 -2.96 15.28 5.69
N GLU A 72 -1.89 15.92 6.14
CA GLU A 72 -0.55 15.77 5.56
C GLU A 72 0.09 14.47 6.08
N LEU A 73 0.68 13.68 5.18
CA LEU A 73 1.35 12.43 5.51
C LEU A 73 2.85 12.67 5.74
N ASP A 74 3.25 12.93 6.98
CA ASP A 74 4.64 13.23 7.36
C ASP A 74 5.59 12.01 7.30
N ALA A 75 5.05 10.80 7.17
CA ALA A 75 5.84 9.57 7.14
C ALA A 75 6.52 9.31 5.78
N GLU A 76 6.18 10.11 4.77
CA GLU A 76 6.63 9.96 3.39
C GLU A 76 7.76 10.97 3.07
N PRO A 77 8.74 10.62 2.21
CA PRO A 77 9.98 11.39 2.05
C PRO A 77 9.81 12.85 1.62
N ALA A 78 8.83 13.13 0.76
CA ALA A 78 8.45 14.49 0.36
C ALA A 78 7.05 14.87 0.86
N GLY A 79 6.59 14.19 1.93
CA GLY A 79 5.25 14.30 2.44
C GLY A 79 4.22 13.53 1.61
N GLY A 80 2.96 13.84 1.84
CA GLY A 80 1.84 13.23 1.14
C GLY A 80 0.52 13.81 1.63
N SER A 81 -0.59 13.32 1.10
CA SER A 81 -1.90 13.82 1.48
C SER A 81 -2.94 12.70 1.49
N ARG A 82 -3.86 12.80 2.46
CA ARG A 82 -5.05 11.95 2.57
C ARG A 82 -6.27 12.73 2.09
N PHE A 83 -6.91 12.21 1.05
CA PHE A 83 -8.12 12.77 0.47
C PHE A 83 -9.32 11.90 0.84
N ALA A 84 -10.42 12.50 1.32
CA ALA A 84 -11.69 11.80 1.35
C ALA A 84 -12.31 11.85 -0.04
N VAL A 85 -12.66 10.68 -0.57
CA VAL A 85 -13.28 10.53 -1.88
C VAL A 85 -14.68 9.96 -1.71
N SER A 86 -15.65 10.59 -2.35
CA SER A 86 -17.03 10.12 -2.45
C SER A 86 -17.31 9.72 -3.90
N ALA A 87 -17.58 8.44 -4.12
CA ALA A 87 -18.01 7.93 -5.41
C ALA A 87 -19.53 7.90 -5.48
N ARG A 88 -20.08 8.40 -6.59
CA ARG A 88 -21.49 8.37 -6.93
C ARG A 88 -21.69 7.54 -8.19
N MET A 89 -22.80 6.83 -8.27
CA MET A 89 -23.21 6.10 -9.46
C MET A 89 -24.62 6.53 -9.84
N ALA A 90 -24.83 6.92 -11.10
CA ALA A 90 -26.11 7.41 -11.60
C ALA A 90 -26.75 8.49 -10.70
N GLY A 91 -25.92 9.41 -10.20
CA GLY A 91 -26.35 10.51 -9.33
C GLY A 91 -26.69 10.12 -7.88
N ARG A 92 -26.43 8.88 -7.44
CA ARG A 92 -26.64 8.44 -6.05
C ARG A 92 -25.32 8.10 -5.36
N PRO A 93 -25.19 8.32 -4.03
CA PRO A 93 -24.02 7.86 -3.29
C PRO A 93 -23.80 6.36 -3.47
N PHE A 94 -22.56 5.96 -3.77
CA PHE A 94 -22.18 4.56 -3.96
C PHE A 94 -21.25 4.09 -2.85
N VAL A 95 -20.09 4.75 -2.68
CA VAL A 95 -19.14 4.44 -1.61
C VAL A 95 -18.30 5.68 -1.26
N SER A 96 -17.84 5.76 -0.02
CA SER A 96 -16.82 6.73 0.40
C SER A 96 -15.60 5.99 0.91
N PHE A 97 -14.42 6.49 0.54
CA PHE A 97 -13.13 5.91 0.90
C PHE A 97 -12.07 6.99 1.07
N HIS A 98 -10.90 6.62 1.58
CA HIS A 98 -9.76 7.52 1.61
C HIS A 98 -8.74 7.13 0.55
N LEU A 99 -8.15 8.15 -0.06
CA LEU A 99 -7.05 8.05 -0.98
C LEU A 99 -5.81 8.65 -0.30
N ASP A 100 -4.88 7.80 0.10
CA ASP A 100 -3.61 8.18 0.71
C ASP A 100 -2.54 8.22 -0.38
N ILE A 101 -1.95 9.38 -0.65
CA ILE A 101 -0.93 9.55 -1.69
C ILE A 101 0.38 9.98 -1.04
N GLY A 102 1.37 9.10 -1.07
CA GLY A 102 2.74 9.41 -0.69
C GLY A 102 3.52 9.99 -1.87
N VAL A 103 4.32 11.02 -1.59
CA VAL A 103 5.16 11.69 -2.59
C VAL A 103 6.63 11.47 -2.25
N GLY A 104 7.41 11.20 -3.29
CA GLY A 104 8.86 11.13 -3.18
C GLY A 104 9.39 9.80 -2.66
N ASP A 105 8.55 8.77 -2.52
CA ASP A 105 9.04 7.39 -2.34
C ASP A 105 9.96 7.01 -3.50
N ASP A 106 10.95 6.18 -3.16
CA ASP A 106 11.87 5.64 -4.15
C ASP A 106 11.17 4.53 -4.95
N LEU A 107 11.04 4.71 -6.27
CA LEU A 107 10.49 3.67 -7.14
C LEU A 107 11.57 2.64 -7.45
N ILE A 108 11.31 1.38 -7.09
CA ILE A 108 12.26 0.28 -7.24
C ILE A 108 11.74 -0.68 -8.30
N GLU A 109 12.45 -0.74 -9.43
CA GLU A 109 12.15 -1.71 -10.49
C GLU A 109 12.59 -3.13 -10.10
N PRO A 110 11.88 -4.18 -10.54
CA PRO A 110 10.71 -4.13 -11.42
C PRO A 110 9.43 -3.65 -10.72
N THR A 111 8.58 -2.94 -11.45
CA THR A 111 7.20 -2.65 -11.07
C THR A 111 6.24 -3.66 -11.70
N ASP A 112 5.04 -3.76 -11.14
CA ASP A 112 4.03 -4.72 -11.60
C ASP A 112 2.85 -4.04 -12.28
N MET A 113 2.23 -4.79 -13.21
CA MET A 113 0.91 -4.49 -13.74
C MET A 113 -0.08 -5.51 -13.17
N ILE A 114 -1.07 -5.03 -12.40
CA ILE A 114 -2.09 -5.89 -11.78
C ILE A 114 -3.43 -5.65 -12.46
N GLU A 115 -4.05 -6.71 -12.98
CA GLU A 115 -5.43 -6.63 -13.46
C GLU A 115 -6.40 -6.64 -12.28
N GLY A 116 -7.31 -5.67 -12.25
CA GLY A 116 -8.39 -5.58 -11.29
C GLY A 116 -9.45 -6.65 -11.51
N GLN A 117 -10.26 -6.89 -10.47
CA GLN A 117 -11.33 -7.86 -10.58
C GLN A 117 -12.46 -7.36 -11.50
N GLY A 118 -13.11 -8.30 -12.19
CA GLY A 118 -14.22 -8.07 -13.10
C GLY A 118 -15.57 -7.79 -12.42
N TRP A 119 -15.59 -6.91 -11.40
CA TRP A 119 -16.80 -6.59 -10.64
C TRP A 119 -17.95 -6.09 -11.52
N PHE A 120 -17.61 -5.44 -12.64
CA PHE A 120 -18.56 -4.88 -13.60
C PHE A 120 -18.58 -5.64 -14.93
N ASP A 121 -18.10 -6.90 -14.95
CA ASP A 121 -18.16 -7.75 -16.15
C ASP A 121 -19.62 -7.89 -16.65
N PHE A 122 -20.59 -7.94 -15.73
CA PHE A 122 -22.03 -7.98 -16.05
C PHE A 122 -22.54 -6.74 -16.81
N ALA A 123 -21.84 -5.62 -16.68
CA ALA A 123 -22.14 -4.35 -17.34
C ALA A 123 -21.25 -4.12 -18.57
N GLY A 124 -20.36 -5.06 -18.92
CA GLY A 124 -19.45 -4.93 -20.05
C GLY A 124 -18.35 -3.88 -19.86
N LEU A 125 -18.08 -3.45 -18.62
CA LEU A 125 -16.98 -2.51 -18.34
C LEU A 125 -15.64 -3.26 -18.37
N PRO A 126 -14.57 -2.64 -18.90
CA PRO A 126 -13.26 -3.27 -18.94
C PRO A 126 -12.68 -3.42 -17.52
N ARG A 127 -11.91 -4.48 -17.31
CA ARG A 127 -11.13 -4.66 -16.08
C ARG A 127 -10.02 -3.61 -16.01
N PRO A 128 -9.87 -2.87 -14.90
CA PRO A 128 -8.83 -1.86 -14.80
C PRO A 128 -7.44 -2.52 -14.68
N LEU A 129 -6.43 -1.89 -15.26
CA LEU A 129 -5.02 -2.28 -15.06
C LEU A 129 -4.35 -1.26 -14.15
N PHE A 130 -3.73 -1.73 -13.07
CA PHE A 130 -3.03 -0.91 -12.09
C PHE A 130 -1.53 -1.08 -12.24
N ARG A 131 -0.81 0.03 -12.39
CA ARG A 131 0.63 0.08 -12.10
C ARG A 131 0.80 -0.01 -10.59
N ALA A 132 1.66 -0.89 -10.11
CA ALA A 132 1.87 -1.12 -8.69
C ALA A 132 3.35 -1.36 -8.37
N ILE A 133 3.75 -1.02 -7.14
CA ILE A 133 5.06 -1.44 -6.64
C ILE A 133 5.09 -2.97 -6.45
N SER A 134 6.29 -3.54 -6.58
CA SER A 134 6.52 -4.98 -6.46
C SER A 134 6.15 -5.53 -5.08
N ARG A 135 5.99 -6.85 -4.99
CA ARG A 135 5.77 -7.54 -3.70
C ARG A 135 6.93 -7.29 -2.75
N GLU A 136 8.14 -7.21 -3.29
CA GLU A 136 9.41 -6.99 -2.60
C GLU A 136 9.47 -5.59 -2.01
N GLN A 137 9.10 -4.56 -2.79
CA GLN A 137 9.02 -3.20 -2.27
C GLN A 137 7.93 -3.07 -1.21
N GLN A 138 6.75 -3.68 -1.41
CA GLN A 138 5.70 -3.69 -0.38
C GLN A 138 6.15 -4.36 0.91
N PHE A 139 6.87 -5.48 0.81
CA PHE A 139 7.44 -6.14 1.97
C PHE A 139 8.46 -5.24 2.68
N ALA A 140 9.37 -4.61 1.93
CA ALA A 140 10.38 -3.71 2.49
C ALA A 140 9.77 -2.50 3.21
N GLU A 141 8.74 -1.87 2.63
CA GLU A 141 8.00 -0.76 3.26
C GLU A 141 7.29 -1.19 4.55
N LYS A 142 6.69 -2.38 4.56
CA LYS A 142 6.05 -2.96 5.76
C LYS A 142 7.05 -3.32 6.83
N LEU A 143 8.17 -3.91 6.45
CA LEU A 143 9.27 -4.21 7.35
C LEU A 143 9.78 -2.93 8.02
N HIS A 144 10.08 -1.90 7.22
CA HIS A 144 10.49 -0.59 7.75
C HIS A 144 9.43 0.00 8.70
N ALA A 145 8.15 -0.05 8.35
CA ALA A 145 7.08 0.47 9.20
C ALA A 145 6.91 -0.32 10.51
N TYR A 146 7.13 -1.63 10.45
CA TYR A 146 7.10 -2.55 11.58
C TYR A 146 8.26 -2.28 12.55
N THR A 147 9.48 -2.12 12.03
CA THR A 147 10.71 -1.94 12.85
C THR A 147 10.93 -0.51 13.34
N LEU A 148 10.14 0.46 12.85
CA LEU A 148 10.24 1.84 13.29
C LEU A 148 9.96 1.96 14.80
N LEU A 149 10.95 2.48 15.53
CA LEU A 149 10.87 2.71 16.97
C LEU A 149 9.80 3.76 17.28
N ARG A 150 8.85 3.42 18.15
CA ARG A 150 7.79 4.31 18.62
C ARG A 150 7.88 4.40 20.14
N THR A 151 8.18 5.59 20.65
CA THR A 151 8.42 5.84 22.08
C THR A 151 7.15 6.14 22.86
N GLU A 152 6.08 6.58 22.19
CA GLU A 152 4.89 7.14 22.87
C GLU A 152 3.62 6.28 22.78
N ARG A 153 3.54 5.36 21.81
CA ARG A 153 2.34 4.55 21.56
C ARG A 153 2.72 3.12 21.18
N GLU A 154 1.95 2.17 21.68
CA GLU A 154 2.07 0.77 21.27
C GLU A 154 1.85 0.65 19.75
N ASN A 155 2.65 -0.20 19.12
CA ASN A 155 2.66 -0.36 17.68
C ASN A 155 1.27 -0.86 17.20
N SER A 156 0.67 -0.22 16.19
CA SER A 156 -0.62 -0.62 15.60
C SER A 156 -0.48 -1.45 14.32
N ARG A 157 0.76 -1.84 13.96
CA ARG A 157 1.13 -2.52 12.71
C ARG A 157 0.90 -4.04 12.71
N VAL A 158 -0.05 -4.56 13.48
CA VAL A 158 -0.42 -5.99 13.45
C VAL A 158 -0.78 -6.47 12.04
N LYS A 159 -1.40 -5.58 11.25
CA LYS A 159 -1.73 -5.84 9.85
C LYS A 159 -0.51 -5.93 8.95
N ASP A 160 0.55 -5.18 9.23
CA ASP A 160 1.79 -5.25 8.44
C ASP A 160 2.49 -6.60 8.65
N LEU A 161 2.43 -7.18 9.86
CA LEU A 161 2.92 -8.54 10.12
C LEU A 161 2.17 -9.59 9.29
N VAL A 162 0.83 -9.52 9.27
CA VAL A 162 -0.01 -10.39 8.44
C VAL A 162 0.32 -10.22 6.95
N ASP A 163 0.37 -8.99 6.48
CA ASP A 163 0.65 -8.66 5.08
C ASP A 163 2.06 -9.17 4.67
N MET A 164 3.08 -9.04 5.52
CA MET A 164 4.42 -9.61 5.28
C MET A 164 4.40 -11.14 5.16
N VAL A 165 3.67 -11.84 6.03
CA VAL A 165 3.52 -13.31 5.94
C VAL A 165 2.83 -13.71 4.64
N LEU A 166 1.78 -12.99 4.24
CA LEU A 166 1.05 -13.24 3.00
C LEU A 166 1.95 -13.05 1.77
N LEU A 167 2.73 -11.97 1.74
CA LEU A 167 3.67 -11.72 0.65
C LEU A 167 4.73 -12.84 0.54
N LEU A 168 5.30 -13.28 1.67
CA LEU A 168 6.26 -14.41 1.68
C LEU A 168 5.64 -15.71 1.18
N ASN A 169 4.41 -16.02 1.59
CA ASN A 169 3.73 -17.24 1.18
C ASN A 169 3.37 -17.26 -0.32
N ASN A 170 3.30 -16.09 -0.96
CA ASN A 170 2.84 -15.95 -2.35
C ASN A 170 3.97 -15.60 -3.34
N GLY A 171 5.22 -15.85 -2.95
CA GLY A 171 6.38 -15.73 -3.81
C GLY A 171 6.98 -14.33 -3.78
N ILE A 172 8.11 -14.23 -3.08
CA ILE A 172 9.04 -13.11 -3.13
C ILE A 172 10.35 -13.61 -3.74
N ASP A 173 10.93 -12.83 -4.65
CA ASP A 173 12.28 -13.04 -5.13
C ASP A 173 13.31 -12.49 -4.12
N PRO A 174 14.21 -13.33 -3.57
CA PRO A 174 15.22 -12.90 -2.59
C PRO A 174 16.16 -11.80 -3.08
N GLN A 175 16.53 -11.80 -4.37
CA GLN A 175 17.45 -10.81 -4.92
C GLN A 175 16.79 -9.44 -4.98
N TYR A 176 15.56 -9.37 -5.50
CA TYR A 176 14.81 -8.11 -5.55
C TYR A 176 14.44 -7.63 -4.15
N LEU A 177 14.10 -8.54 -3.22
CA LEU A 177 13.81 -8.16 -1.84
C LEU A 177 15.01 -7.53 -1.15
N ARG A 178 16.21 -8.11 -1.30
CA ARG A 178 17.42 -7.56 -0.68
C ARG A 178 17.65 -6.12 -1.11
N GLU A 179 17.49 -5.84 -2.40
CA GLU A 179 17.64 -4.50 -2.95
C GLU A 179 16.51 -3.56 -2.49
N SER A 180 15.27 -4.03 -2.47
CA SER A 180 14.13 -3.27 -1.96
C SER A 180 14.32 -2.85 -0.51
N ILE A 181 14.71 -3.76 0.37
CA ILE A 181 15.01 -3.46 1.78
C ILE A 181 16.10 -2.39 1.87
N ARG A 182 17.22 -2.59 1.16
CA ARG A 182 18.35 -1.66 1.19
C ARG A 182 17.94 -0.25 0.78
N ARG A 183 17.22 -0.11 -0.33
CA ARG A 183 16.77 1.19 -0.86
C ARG A 183 15.71 1.82 0.02
N THR A 184 14.70 1.08 0.47
CA THR A 184 13.64 1.62 1.35
C THR A 184 14.22 2.19 2.64
N PHE A 185 15.11 1.45 3.32
CA PHE A 185 15.73 1.93 4.56
C PHE A 185 16.68 3.10 4.32
N ALA A 186 17.50 3.05 3.27
CA ALA A 186 18.42 4.13 2.93
C ALA A 186 17.67 5.43 2.57
N HIS A 187 16.59 5.32 1.80
CA HIS A 187 15.79 6.45 1.36
C HIS A 187 15.02 7.10 2.51
N ARG A 188 14.42 6.28 3.39
CA ARG A 188 13.67 6.79 4.54
C ARG A 188 14.58 7.34 5.64
N GLY A 189 15.79 6.82 5.79
CA GLY A 189 16.83 7.40 6.65
C GLY A 189 16.49 7.50 8.15
N THR A 190 15.40 6.86 8.61
CA THR A 190 14.93 6.99 10.00
C THR A 190 15.66 6.07 10.97
N HIS A 191 16.01 4.86 10.53
CA HIS A 191 16.73 3.86 11.30
C HIS A 191 17.36 2.82 10.37
N LEU A 192 18.30 2.03 10.88
CA LEU A 192 18.83 0.86 10.19
C LEU A 192 17.88 -0.33 10.40
N LEU A 193 17.92 -1.31 9.48
CA LEU A 193 17.28 -2.60 9.70
C LEU A 193 17.88 -3.23 10.97
N PRO A 194 17.07 -3.51 12.01
CA PRO A 194 17.60 -4.11 13.23
C PRO A 194 18.11 -5.53 12.97
N ALA A 195 19.15 -5.93 13.73
CA ALA A 195 19.71 -7.28 13.68
C ALA A 195 18.69 -8.35 14.13
N GLU A 196 17.76 -7.97 15.00
CA GLU A 196 16.68 -8.83 15.49
C GLU A 196 15.34 -8.10 15.37
N LEU A 197 14.32 -8.79 14.87
CA LEU A 197 12.96 -8.26 14.84
C LEU A 197 12.36 -8.32 16.24
N SER A 198 11.77 -7.21 16.68
CA SER A 198 11.05 -7.16 17.95
C SER A 198 9.88 -8.13 17.94
N SER A 199 9.67 -8.81 19.07
CA SER A 199 8.47 -9.62 19.27
C SER A 199 7.22 -8.75 19.21
N PRO A 200 6.12 -9.28 18.65
CA PRO A 200 4.85 -8.55 18.66
C PRO A 200 4.38 -8.39 20.11
N PRO A 201 3.78 -7.24 20.49
CA PRO A 201 3.19 -7.06 21.81
C PRO A 201 2.10 -8.10 22.11
N GLU A 202 1.93 -8.50 23.37
CA GLU A 202 0.89 -9.46 23.78
C GLU A 202 -0.52 -8.97 23.40
N SER A 203 -0.74 -7.66 23.37
CA SER A 203 -2.02 -7.06 22.94
C SER A 203 -2.40 -7.43 21.51
N TRP A 204 -1.45 -7.82 20.66
CA TRP A 204 -1.70 -8.24 19.29
C TRP A 204 -2.25 -9.66 19.19
N ARG A 205 -2.04 -10.52 20.20
CA ARG A 205 -2.27 -11.96 20.10
C ARG A 205 -3.65 -12.31 19.55
N ILE A 206 -4.71 -11.74 20.14
CA ILE A 206 -6.10 -12.01 19.72
C ILE A 206 -6.32 -11.49 18.29
N ARG A 207 -5.97 -10.22 18.04
CA ARG A 207 -6.21 -9.57 16.76
C ARG A 207 -5.42 -10.21 15.62
N TYR A 208 -4.20 -10.67 15.89
CA TYR A 208 -3.40 -11.40 14.92
C TYR A 208 -4.02 -12.76 14.62
N ALA A 209 -4.42 -13.52 15.64
CA ALA A 209 -5.06 -14.82 15.46
C ALA A 209 -6.37 -14.73 14.64
N ASP A 210 -7.18 -13.70 14.87
CA ASP A 210 -8.40 -13.46 14.09
C ASP A 210 -8.09 -13.20 12.60
N LEU A 211 -7.13 -12.32 12.32
CA LEU A 211 -6.67 -12.04 10.95
C LEU A 211 -6.01 -13.28 10.32
N ALA A 212 -5.25 -14.03 11.10
CA ALA A 212 -4.56 -15.22 10.63
C ALA A 212 -5.54 -16.31 10.20
N ALA A 213 -6.61 -16.51 10.96
CA ALA A 213 -7.70 -17.43 10.63
C ALA A 213 -8.42 -16.99 9.34
N GLU A 214 -8.70 -15.70 9.18
CA GLU A 214 -9.35 -15.15 7.97
C GLU A 214 -8.54 -15.45 6.70
N PHE A 215 -7.21 -15.39 6.79
CA PHE A 215 -6.32 -15.54 5.63
C PHE A 215 -5.58 -16.88 5.56
N SER A 216 -5.98 -17.85 6.40
CA SER A 216 -5.40 -19.20 6.45
C SER A 216 -3.88 -19.21 6.65
N ILE A 217 -3.37 -18.33 7.52
CA ILE A 217 -1.97 -18.32 7.96
C ILE A 217 -1.86 -18.79 9.42
N ASP A 218 -0.64 -19.09 9.87
CA ASP A 218 -0.37 -19.53 11.25
C ASP A 218 -0.88 -18.47 12.26
N PRO A 219 -1.71 -18.84 13.27
CA PRO A 219 -2.23 -17.90 14.25
C PRO A 219 -1.21 -17.44 15.30
N ASP A 220 0.00 -18.02 15.35
CA ASP A 220 1.06 -17.57 16.24
C ASP A 220 1.85 -16.38 15.65
N ALA A 221 1.62 -15.19 16.21
CA ALA A 221 2.33 -13.97 15.84
C ALA A 221 3.84 -14.08 16.08
N SER A 222 4.28 -14.80 17.10
CA SER A 222 5.71 -15.00 17.39
C SER A 222 6.33 -15.92 16.35
N GLY A 223 5.65 -17.02 16.00
CA GLY A 223 6.02 -17.89 14.90
C GLY A 223 6.12 -17.15 13.56
N ALA A 224 5.22 -16.20 13.30
CA ALA A 224 5.29 -15.35 12.12
C ALA A 224 6.54 -14.45 12.09
N VAL A 225 6.87 -13.80 13.21
CA VAL A 225 8.12 -13.01 13.31
C VAL A 225 9.34 -13.90 13.15
N HIS A 226 9.36 -15.08 13.76
CA HIS A 226 10.46 -16.04 13.61
C HIS A 226 10.63 -16.48 12.14
N LYS A 227 9.52 -16.77 11.45
CA LYS A 227 9.53 -17.12 10.02
C LYS A 227 10.12 -15.99 9.18
N ILE A 228 9.70 -14.75 9.41
CA ILE A 228 10.24 -13.58 8.70
C ILE A 228 11.72 -13.41 9.00
N ALA A 229 12.12 -13.44 10.28
CA ALA A 229 13.51 -13.28 10.69
C ALA A 229 14.43 -14.35 10.07
N LYS A 230 13.96 -15.61 10.04
CA LYS A 230 14.67 -16.70 9.37
C LYS A 230 14.86 -16.42 7.89
N PHE A 231 13.80 -16.03 7.19
CA PHE A 231 13.88 -15.69 5.76
C PHE A 231 14.85 -14.53 5.49
N LEU A 232 14.80 -13.48 6.31
CA LEU A 232 15.72 -12.35 6.22
C LEU A 232 17.18 -12.75 6.47
N GLY A 233 17.44 -13.73 7.34
CA GLY A 233 18.78 -14.26 7.59
C GLY A 233 19.34 -15.13 6.46
N GLU A 234 18.49 -15.54 5.52
CA GLU A 234 18.87 -16.29 4.31
C GLU A 234 19.11 -15.37 3.10
N LEU A 235 18.74 -14.08 3.20
CA LEU A 235 19.08 -13.03 2.22
C LEU A 235 20.54 -12.60 2.40
#